data_AF-A0A848ZB28-F1
#
_entry.id   AF-A0A848ZB28-F1
#
_cell.length_a   1.000
_cell.length_b   1.000
_cell.length_c   1.000
_cell.angle_alpha   90.00
_cell.angle_beta   90.00
_cell.angle_gamma   90.00
#
_symmetry.space_group_name_H-M   'P 1'
#
loop_
_entity.id
_entity.type
_entity.pdbx_description
1 polymer ?
#
loop_
_entity_poly.entity_id
_entity_poly.type
_entity_poly.pdbx_seq_one_letter_code
_entity_poly.pdbx_strand_id
1 'polypeptide(L)'
;GSLAGGVSLLEAIIQGVGPKAIINTKTDGVLLSGPVFARVFYGIEVPVVDSLDGDPMKIIRNDDRLTVDGNRGTVQVRPREGVDSALKD
;
A
#
# COMPACT_ATOMS: atom_id res chain seq x y z
N GLY A 1 16.17 -3.22 -8.57
CA GLY A 1 15.71 -2.76 -7.25
C GLY A 1 16.82 -1.99 -6.58
N SER A 2 16.50 -0.96 -5.79
CA SER A 2 17.49 -0.26 -4.97
C SER A 2 17.75 -1.08 -3.71
N LEU A 3 18.99 -1.52 -3.49
CA LEU A 3 19.42 -2.26 -2.29
C LEU A 3 19.09 -1.50 -0.98
N ALA A 4 19.02 -0.17 -1.02
CA ALA A 4 18.79 0.70 0.14
C ALA A 4 17.33 1.14 0.32
N GLY A 5 16.41 0.70 -0.55
CA GLY A 5 15.01 1.15 -0.54
C GLY A 5 14.28 0.85 0.76
N GLY A 6 14.54 -0.32 1.36
CA GLY A 6 13.90 -0.73 2.62
C GLY A 6 14.27 0.14 3.81
N VAL A 7 15.55 0.52 3.94
CA VAL A 7 16.03 1.39 5.03
C VAL A 7 15.48 2.80 4.89
N SER A 8 15.45 3.32 3.66
CA SER A 8 14.88 4.65 3.39
C SER A 8 13.39 4.70 3.70
N LEU A 9 12.65 3.62 3.37
CA LEU A 9 11.25 3.50 3.70
C LEU A 9 11.01 3.36 5.21
N LEU A 10 11.85 2.58 5.91
CA LEU A 10 11.80 2.48 7.38
C LEU A 10 11.92 3.87 8.03
N GLU A 11 12.91 4.66 7.61
CA GLU A 11 13.10 6.03 8.10
C GLU A 11 11.84 6.88 7.89
N ALA A 12 11.25 6.84 6.70
CA ALA A 12 10.01 7.58 6.43
C ALA A 12 8.85 7.12 7.34
N ILE A 13 8.72 5.82 7.60
CA ILE A 13 7.69 5.26 8.48
C ILE A 13 7.87 5.75 9.92
N ILE A 14 9.09 5.66 10.48
CA ILE A 14 9.35 6.09 11.87
C ILE A 14 9.22 7.61 12.06
N GLN A 15 9.49 8.41 11.02
CA GLN A 15 9.25 9.86 11.02
C GLN A 15 7.76 10.22 10.82
N GLY A 16 6.88 9.24 10.59
CA GLY A 16 5.44 9.47 10.40
C GLY A 16 5.07 10.11 9.05
N VAL A 17 6.00 10.14 8.09
CA VAL A 17 5.79 10.69 6.73
C VAL A 17 5.74 9.59 5.66
N GLY A 18 5.86 8.33 6.08
CA GLY A 18 5.72 7.15 5.23
C GLY A 18 4.26 6.86 4.84
N PRO A 19 4.05 5.89 3.93
CA PRO A 19 2.73 5.50 3.51
C PRO A 19 1.95 4.81 4.63
N LYS A 20 0.63 4.95 4.63
CA LYS A 20 -0.26 4.23 5.58
C LYS A 20 -0.44 2.76 5.22
N ALA A 21 -0.25 2.41 3.96
CA ALA A 21 -0.29 1.04 3.44
C ALA A 21 0.42 1.01 2.08
N ILE A 22 0.87 -0.17 1.66
CA ILE A 22 1.52 -0.40 0.37
C ILE A 22 0.75 -1.49 -0.37
N ILE A 23 0.38 -1.19 -1.62
CA ILE A 23 -0.22 -2.17 -2.54
C ILE A 23 0.76 -2.30 -3.69
N ASN A 24 1.16 -3.53 -4.00
CA ASN A 24 2.12 -3.77 -5.06
C ASN A 24 1.65 -4.95 -5.93
N THR A 25 1.98 -4.95 -7.23
CA THR A 25 1.65 -6.10 -8.08
C THR A 25 2.52 -7.30 -7.74
N LYS A 26 3.78 -7.04 -7.39
CA LYS A 26 4.76 -8.05 -6.96
C LYS A 26 5.76 -7.42 -6.00
N THR A 27 5.80 -7.91 -4.76
CA THR A 27 6.72 -7.40 -3.74
C THR A 27 8.10 -8.06 -3.82
N ASP A 28 9.14 -7.29 -3.53
CA ASP A 28 10.49 -7.79 -3.29
C ASP A 28 10.89 -7.64 -1.81
N GLY A 29 11.84 -8.48 -1.37
CA GLY A 29 12.26 -8.53 0.03
C GLY A 29 12.92 -7.25 0.54
N VAL A 30 13.54 -6.44 -0.35
CA VAL A 30 14.16 -5.18 0.05
C VAL A 30 13.08 -4.18 0.42
N LEU A 31 12.03 -4.03 -0.39
CA LEU A 31 10.87 -3.20 -0.04
C LEU A 31 10.21 -3.70 1.26
N LEU A 32 9.95 -5.01 1.36
CA LEU A 32 9.24 -5.60 2.51
C LEU A 32 9.99 -5.42 3.84
N SER A 33 11.32 -5.31 3.80
CA SER A 33 12.14 -5.10 5.01
C SER A 33 11.75 -3.86 5.80
N GLY A 34 11.35 -2.76 5.14
CA GLY A 34 10.97 -1.51 5.81
C GLY A 34 9.75 -1.68 6.72
N PRO A 35 8.56 -2.04 6.19
CA PRO A 35 7.36 -2.29 6.98
C PRO A 35 7.53 -3.41 8.03
N VAL A 36 8.29 -4.47 7.71
CA VAL A 36 8.55 -5.55 8.66
C VAL A 36 9.39 -5.06 9.83
N PHE A 37 10.47 -4.31 9.59
CA PHE A 37 11.30 -3.74 10.65
C PHE A 37 10.55 -2.69 11.45
N ALA A 38 9.70 -1.87 10.82
CA ALA A 38 8.84 -0.92 11.52
C ALA A 38 7.92 -1.63 12.53
N ARG A 39 7.30 -2.74 12.14
CA ARG A 39 6.47 -3.55 13.04
C ARG A 39 7.29 -4.20 14.16
N VAL A 40 8.40 -4.86 13.81
CA VAL A 40 9.20 -5.66 14.76
C VAL A 40 9.92 -4.80 15.79
N PHE A 41 10.51 -3.67 15.38
CA PHE A 41 11.36 -2.86 16.25
C PHE A 41 10.66 -1.63 16.84
N TYR A 42 9.63 -1.11 16.18
CA TYR A 42 8.96 0.13 16.58
C TYR A 42 7.47 -0.04 16.86
N GLY A 43 6.89 -1.22 16.61
CA GLY A 43 5.45 -1.46 16.79
C GLY A 43 4.57 -0.66 15.83
N ILE A 44 5.13 -0.12 14.75
CA ILE A 44 4.39 0.66 13.75
C ILE A 44 3.95 -0.28 12.63
N GLU A 45 2.65 -0.41 12.42
CA GLU A 45 2.10 -1.25 11.35
C GLU A 45 1.89 -0.44 10.06
N VAL A 46 2.45 -0.96 8.96
CA VAL A 46 2.16 -0.52 7.60
C VAL A 46 1.77 -1.76 6.80
N PRO A 47 0.47 -1.97 6.52
CA PRO A 47 0.01 -3.12 5.75
C PRO A 47 0.63 -3.14 4.36
N VAL A 48 1.11 -4.31 3.95
CA VAL A 48 1.56 -4.56 2.58
C VAL A 48 0.68 -5.66 1.99
N VAL A 49 0.08 -5.38 0.83
CA VAL A 49 -0.70 -6.37 0.07
C VAL A 49 -0.09 -6.49 -1.32
N ASP A 50 0.09 -7.72 -1.79
CA ASP A 50 0.53 -8.00 -3.15
C ASP A 50 -0.28 -9.10 -3.82
N SER A 51 0.02 -9.35 -5.11
CA SER A 51 -0.55 -10.48 -5.86
C SER A 51 -2.08 -10.54 -5.87
N LEU A 52 -2.75 -9.38 -5.93
CA LEU A 52 -4.21 -9.28 -6.03
C LEU A 52 -4.72 -9.93 -7.33
N ASP A 53 -5.93 -10.50 -7.28
CA ASP A 53 -6.57 -11.17 -8.43
C ASP A 53 -6.79 -10.23 -9.64
N GLY A 54 -6.83 -8.91 -9.43
CA GLY A 54 -6.95 -7.90 -10.47
C GLY A 54 -5.73 -6.97 -10.50
N ASP A 55 -5.50 -6.30 -11.63
CA ASP A 55 -4.40 -5.34 -11.78
C ASP A 55 -4.72 -4.03 -11.03
N PRO A 56 -4.09 -3.77 -9.86
CA PRO A 56 -4.35 -2.57 -9.08
C PRO A 56 -4.03 -1.29 -9.85
N MET A 57 -3.11 -1.32 -10.82
CA MET A 57 -2.74 -0.16 -11.64
C MET A 57 -3.86 0.27 -12.59
N LYS A 58 -4.82 -0.62 -12.87
CA LYS A 58 -5.99 -0.33 -13.72
C LYS A 58 -7.22 0.08 -12.90
N ILE A 59 -7.36 -0.50 -11.71
CA ILE A 59 -8.54 -0.37 -10.85
C ILE A 59 -8.43 0.86 -9.93
N ILE A 60 -7.28 1.05 -9.29
CA ILE A 60 -7.08 2.10 -8.30
C ILE A 60 -6.64 3.38 -9.00
N ARG A 61 -7.29 4.50 -8.66
CA ARG A 61 -6.94 5.84 -9.13
C ARG A 61 -6.55 6.73 -7.97
N ASN A 62 -5.80 7.80 -8.30
CA ASN A 62 -5.56 8.86 -7.34
C ASN A 62 -6.91 9.40 -6.82
N ASP A 63 -6.91 9.79 -5.56
CA ASP A 63 -8.08 10.27 -4.80
C ASP A 63 -9.13 9.21 -4.44
N ASP A 64 -8.95 7.94 -4.83
CA ASP A 64 -9.73 6.84 -4.27
C ASP A 64 -9.42 6.66 -2.78
N ARG A 65 -10.45 6.33 -2.00
CA ARG A 65 -10.29 5.98 -0.59
C ARG A 65 -10.18 4.48 -0.45
N LEU A 66 -9.05 4.01 0.07
CA LEU A 66 -8.77 2.59 0.19
C LEU A 66 -8.84 2.12 1.64
N THR A 67 -9.39 0.93 1.85
CA THR A 67 -9.20 0.15 3.08
C THR A 67 -8.31 -1.04 2.74
N VAL A 68 -7.14 -1.13 3.38
CA VAL A 68 -6.14 -2.17 3.10
C VAL A 68 -5.99 -3.07 4.32
N ASP A 69 -6.19 -4.37 4.14
CA ASP A 69 -6.02 -5.39 5.18
C ASP A 69 -4.88 -6.34 4.77
N GLY A 70 -3.71 -6.14 5.39
CA GLY A 70 -2.52 -6.95 5.17
C GLY A 70 -2.59 -8.37 5.75
N ASN A 71 -3.52 -8.63 6.68
CA ASN A 71 -3.70 -9.97 7.26
C ASN A 71 -4.58 -10.85 6.36
N ARG A 72 -5.58 -10.24 5.72
CA ARG A 72 -6.48 -10.94 4.78
C ARG A 72 -6.02 -10.87 3.33
N GLY A 73 -5.05 -10.01 3.01
CA GLY A 73 -4.60 -9.79 1.64
C GLY A 73 -5.63 -9.06 0.78
N THR A 74 -6.46 -8.20 1.36
CA THR A 74 -7.58 -7.55 0.65
C THR A 74 -7.45 -6.04 0.59
N VAL A 75 -7.92 -5.47 -0.52
CA VAL A 75 -8.05 -4.02 -0.71
C VAL A 75 -9.50 -3.71 -1.10
N GLN A 76 -10.16 -2.84 -0.34
CA GLN A 76 -11.47 -2.31 -0.69
C GLN A 76 -11.32 -0.89 -1.24
N VAL A 77 -11.89 -0.63 -2.40
CA VAL A 77 -11.84 0.67 -3.08
C VAL A 77 -13.17 1.38 -2.90
N ARG A 78 -13.14 2.60 -2.35
CA ARG A 78 -14.23 3.56 -2.44
C ARG A 78 -13.83 4.62 -3.47
N PRO A 79 -14.50 4.66 -4.63
CA PRO A 79 -14.17 5.62 -5.68
C PRO A 79 -14.23 7.06 -5.18
N ARG A 80 -13.39 7.92 -5.74
CA ARG A 80 -13.51 9.38 -5.58
C ARG A 80 -14.90 9.88 -6.01
N GLU A 81 -15.37 10.94 -5.35
CA GLU A 81 -16.66 11.58 -5.70
C GLU A 81 -16.66 12.06 -7.16
N GLY A 82 -17.80 11.88 -7.86
CA GLY A 82 -18.00 12.30 -9.25
C GLY A 82 -17.69 11.26 -10.34
N VAL A 83 -17.37 10.00 -9.99
CA VAL A 83 -17.18 8.91 -10.97
C VAL A 83 -18.48 8.13 -11.23
N ASP A 84 -19.40 8.05 -10.26
CA ASP A 84 -20.69 7.35 -10.39
C ASP A 84 -21.69 8.04 -11.34
N SER A 85 -21.49 9.33 -11.67
CA SER A 85 -22.35 10.04 -12.63
C SER A 85 -21.96 9.79 -14.09
N ALA A 86 -20.78 9.23 -14.37
CA ALA A 86 -20.28 9.02 -15.73
C ALA A 86 -20.48 7.60 -16.27
N LEU A 87 -20.99 6.68 -15.44
CA LEU A 87 -21.28 5.28 -15.80
C LEU A 87 -22.79 5.00 -15.90
N LYS A 88 -23.63 6.05 -15.80
CA LYS A 88 -25.09 5.96 -15.89
C LYS A 88 -25.68 6.54 -17.19
N ASP A 89 -24.84 7.00 -18.13
CA ASP A 89 -25.25 7.50 -19.44
C ASP A 89 -24.84 6.54 -20.57
#